data_AF-A0A7V5VEG4-F1
#
_entry.id   AF-A0A7V5VEG4-F1
#
_cell.length_a   1.000
_cell.length_b   1.000
_cell.length_c   1.000
_cell.angle_alpha   90.00
_cell.angle_beta   90.00
_cell.angle_gamma   90.00
#
_symmetry.space_group_name_H-M   'P 1'
#
loop_
_entity.id
_entity.type
_entity.pdbx_description
1 polymer ?
#
loop_
_entity_poly.entity_id
_entity_poly.type
_entity_poly.pdbx_seq_one_letter_code
_entity_poly.pdbx_strand_id
1 'polypeptide(L)'
;MYTLRILLLFSVFSMLMAQQPIRPVHTYSIVARDSATGDLGVAVQSHWFQVGNSVTWAEAGVGAVATQSFIEISYGPLALDLMRGGKTAPQALEALLKIDPQREVRQVAMVDARGNVAVYTGKNCIKYAGHEKGASFSVQANLMEKPTVWPAMARAYRESKGDLLERLMTALEAAQAQGGDIRGKQSAAILIVPGVSQGQPWREKKVDLRVDDSPTPLKDLRRLVTIHRAYDHMNKGDAYLATDQVDKALAEYSTAYKIYPQNIEILYWTAATMAGAGQVQKALPLFRQVFKKAPEWRAVTKRLPASGLLPDDPDLLRMILGTDH
;
A
#
# COMPACT_ATOMS: atom_id res chain seq x y z
N MET A 1 -16.89 40.53 68.70
CA MET A 1 -16.85 41.14 67.35
C MET A 1 -15.40 41.26 66.92
N TYR A 2 -14.95 40.51 65.93
CA TYR A 2 -14.06 40.92 64.82
C TYR A 2 -13.79 39.68 63.95
N THR A 3 -14.04 39.86 62.67
CA THR A 3 -14.19 38.89 61.57
C THR A 3 -12.89 38.22 61.13
N LEU A 4 -12.91 36.90 60.99
CA LEU A 4 -11.89 36.10 60.32
C LEU A 4 -12.15 36.12 58.79
N ARG A 5 -11.29 36.80 58.01
CA ARG A 5 -11.27 36.69 56.54
C ARG A 5 -10.18 35.69 56.15
N ILE A 6 -10.58 34.51 55.68
CA ILE A 6 -9.71 33.57 54.99
C ILE A 6 -9.78 33.89 53.49
N LEU A 7 -8.70 34.40 52.92
CA LEU A 7 -8.52 34.49 51.47
C LEU A 7 -8.10 33.12 50.94
N LEU A 8 -8.97 32.47 50.18
CA LEU A 8 -8.63 31.31 49.34
C LEU A 8 -8.06 31.81 48.01
N LEU A 9 -6.74 31.71 47.85
CA LEU A 9 -6.05 31.87 46.57
C LEU A 9 -6.20 30.56 45.77
N PHE A 10 -7.12 30.53 44.82
CA PHE A 10 -7.17 29.49 43.79
C PHE A 10 -6.05 29.76 42.78
N SER A 11 -4.94 29.01 42.84
CA SER A 11 -3.96 28.99 41.75
C SER A 11 -4.51 28.16 40.60
N VAL A 12 -4.95 28.82 39.53
CA VAL A 12 -5.26 28.17 38.26
C VAL A 12 -3.94 27.77 37.62
N PHE A 13 -3.57 26.50 37.75
CA PHE A 13 -2.42 25.93 37.05
C PHE A 13 -2.82 25.68 35.59
N SER A 14 -2.77 26.72 34.77
CA SER A 14 -2.94 26.60 33.32
C SER A 14 -1.73 25.84 32.76
N MET A 15 -1.89 24.54 32.58
CA MET A 15 -0.92 23.69 31.91
C MET A 15 -0.92 24.04 30.41
N LEU A 16 -0.16 25.08 30.04
CA LEU A 16 0.19 25.34 28.65
C LEU A 16 1.10 24.19 28.21
N MET A 17 0.51 23.13 27.66
CA MET A 17 1.24 22.18 26.84
C MET A 17 1.79 22.96 25.66
N ALA A 18 3.10 23.27 25.69
CA ALA A 18 3.79 23.82 24.54
C ALA A 18 3.60 22.84 23.37
N GLN A 19 2.84 23.26 22.35
CA GLN A 19 2.69 22.49 21.13
C GLN A 19 4.09 22.31 20.54
N GLN A 20 4.58 21.07 20.54
CA GLN A 20 5.80 20.71 19.83
C GLN A 20 5.67 21.19 18.38
N PRO A 21 6.72 21.80 17.78
CA PRO A 21 6.65 22.25 16.41
C PRO A 21 6.43 21.03 15.49
N ILE A 22 5.20 20.87 15.01
CA ILE A 22 4.83 19.83 14.06
C ILE A 22 5.56 20.15 12.76
N ARG A 23 6.43 19.25 12.29
CA ARG A 23 7.09 19.42 11.00
C ARG A 23 6.09 19.04 9.89
N PRO A 24 6.00 19.84 8.82
CA PRO A 24 5.13 19.50 7.70
C PRO A 24 5.59 18.20 7.03
N VAL A 25 4.63 17.32 6.73
CA VAL A 25 4.80 16.14 5.88
C VAL A 25 4.51 16.61 4.45
N HIS A 26 5.57 16.99 3.73
CA HIS A 26 5.43 17.47 2.36
C HIS A 26 5.30 16.29 1.41
N THR A 27 4.31 16.33 0.53
CA THR A 27 3.74 15.09 0.01
C THR A 27 2.95 15.36 -1.25
N TYR A 28 3.00 14.41 -2.18
CA TYR A 28 1.96 14.25 -3.19
C TYR A 28 1.30 12.89 -3.03
N SER A 29 -0.02 12.86 -3.17
CA SER A 29 -0.81 11.65 -3.01
C SER A 29 -2.02 11.66 -3.93
N ILE A 30 -2.61 10.48 -4.07
CA ILE A 30 -3.83 10.23 -4.83
C ILE A 30 -4.74 9.32 -4.02
N VAL A 31 -6.04 9.62 -4.01
CA VAL A 31 -7.10 8.69 -3.62
C VAL A 31 -7.97 8.41 -4.83
N ALA A 32 -8.38 7.18 -5.03
CA ALA A 32 -9.23 6.82 -6.16
C ALA A 32 -10.09 5.59 -5.89
N ARG A 33 -11.23 5.53 -6.56
CA ARG A 33 -12.07 4.34 -6.71
C ARG A 33 -12.04 3.92 -8.18
N ASP A 34 -11.71 2.67 -8.44
CA ASP A 34 -11.83 2.11 -9.77
C ASP A 34 -13.30 1.89 -10.13
N SER A 35 -13.75 2.44 -11.26
CA SER A 35 -15.15 2.35 -11.68
C SER A 35 -15.54 0.94 -12.12
N ALA A 36 -14.58 0.16 -12.64
CA ALA A 36 -14.84 -1.18 -13.14
C ALA A 36 -14.95 -2.22 -12.01
N THR A 37 -14.00 -2.22 -11.07
CA THR A 37 -13.95 -3.20 -9.98
C THR A 37 -14.59 -2.72 -8.68
N GLY A 38 -14.73 -1.40 -8.51
CA GLY A 38 -15.10 -0.77 -7.25
C GLY A 38 -13.94 -0.64 -6.25
N ASP A 39 -12.76 -1.17 -6.57
CA ASP A 39 -11.60 -1.13 -5.68
C ASP A 39 -11.26 0.30 -5.25
N LEU A 40 -10.87 0.45 -4.00
CA LEU A 40 -10.53 1.72 -3.37
C LEU A 40 -9.03 1.75 -3.11
N GLY A 41 -8.38 2.84 -3.49
CA GLY A 41 -6.94 2.95 -3.41
C GLY A 41 -6.46 4.31 -2.96
N VAL A 42 -5.32 4.30 -2.27
CA VAL A 42 -4.59 5.49 -1.86
C VAL A 42 -3.10 5.25 -2.11
N ALA A 43 -2.41 6.27 -2.63
CA ALA A 43 -0.99 6.19 -2.94
C ALA A 43 -0.30 7.50 -2.58
N VAL A 44 0.96 7.43 -2.15
CA VAL A 44 1.70 8.58 -1.63
C VAL A 44 3.21 8.47 -1.87
N GLN A 45 3.88 9.61 -2.01
CA GLN A 45 5.33 9.75 -1.85
C GLN A 45 5.64 11.02 -1.05
N SER A 46 6.60 10.93 -0.12
CA SER A 46 7.10 12.08 0.64
C SER A 46 8.62 12.02 0.88
N HIS A 47 9.26 13.18 1.06
CA HIS A 47 10.56 13.25 1.75
C HIS A 47 10.34 13.24 3.28
N TRP A 48 9.80 12.13 3.77
CA TRP A 48 9.53 11.86 5.17
C TRP A 48 9.72 10.36 5.41
N PHE A 49 10.15 9.95 6.60
CA PHE A 49 10.29 8.55 6.93
C PHE A 49 8.92 7.88 7.07
N GLN A 50 8.73 6.71 6.46
CA GLN A 50 7.56 5.85 6.69
C GLN A 50 6.20 6.52 6.39
N VAL A 51 6.10 7.34 5.33
CA VAL A 51 4.90 8.17 5.08
C VAL A 51 3.58 7.38 5.00
N GLY A 52 3.62 6.13 4.52
CA GLY A 52 2.43 5.29 4.39
C GLY A 52 1.67 5.11 5.71
N ASN A 53 2.36 5.02 6.85
CA ASN A 53 1.71 4.75 8.13
C ASN A 53 0.75 5.88 8.55
N SER A 54 1.08 7.10 8.16
CA SER A 54 0.34 8.28 8.61
C SER A 54 -0.64 8.77 7.54
N VAL A 55 -0.32 8.58 6.25
CA VAL A 55 -1.08 9.15 5.13
C VAL A 55 -2.06 8.17 4.51
N THR A 56 -1.73 6.88 4.36
CA THR A 56 -2.54 5.95 3.55
C THR A 56 -3.55 5.18 4.40
N TRP A 57 -4.82 5.57 4.32
CA TRP A 57 -5.93 4.89 4.98
C TRP A 57 -6.93 4.38 3.95
N ALA A 58 -7.37 3.13 4.07
CA ALA A 58 -8.44 2.60 3.25
C ALA A 58 -9.12 1.44 3.96
N GLU A 59 -10.41 1.27 3.70
CA GLU A 59 -11.20 0.16 4.21
C GLU A 59 -12.17 -0.35 3.15
N ALA A 60 -12.24 -1.67 3.03
CA ALA A 60 -13.02 -2.34 2.02
C ALA A 60 -14.51 -1.97 2.12
N GLY A 61 -15.11 -1.62 0.98
CA GLY A 61 -16.51 -1.19 0.93
C GLY A 61 -16.84 0.12 1.65
N VAL A 62 -15.84 0.83 2.20
CA VAL A 62 -16.05 2.08 2.95
C VAL A 62 -15.47 3.27 2.19
N GLY A 63 -14.15 3.32 2.02
CA GLY A 63 -13.49 4.44 1.37
C GLY A 63 -11.96 4.40 1.45
N ALA A 64 -11.32 5.41 0.88
CA ALA A 64 -9.88 5.67 0.99
C ALA A 64 -9.63 7.14 1.32
N VAL A 65 -8.63 7.42 2.16
CA VAL A 65 -8.33 8.74 2.73
C VAL A 65 -6.81 8.97 2.69
N ALA A 66 -6.43 10.16 2.26
CA ALA A 66 -5.07 10.70 2.37
C ALA A 66 -5.11 11.99 3.20
N THR A 67 -4.42 12.00 4.34
CA THR A 67 -4.22 13.20 5.18
C THR A 67 -2.73 13.57 5.15
N GLN A 68 -2.38 14.82 4.87
CA GLN A 68 -1.00 15.27 4.62
C GLN A 68 -0.79 16.76 4.93
N SER A 69 0.41 17.28 4.59
CA SER A 69 0.92 18.58 5.04
C SER A 69 1.18 18.56 6.55
N PHE A 70 0.65 19.48 7.34
CA PHE A 70 0.65 19.32 8.79
C PHE A 70 -0.41 18.30 9.16
N ILE A 71 -0.01 17.03 9.16
CA ILE A 71 -0.92 15.91 9.26
C ILE A 71 -1.69 15.93 10.59
N GLU A 72 -2.97 15.62 10.52
CA GLU A 72 -3.78 15.21 11.66
C GLU A 72 -4.16 13.75 11.40
N ILE A 73 -3.45 12.83 12.07
CA ILE A 73 -3.54 11.38 11.80
C ILE A 73 -4.97 10.89 12.00
N SER A 74 -5.69 11.46 12.98
CA SER A 74 -7.06 11.05 13.30
C SER A 74 -8.05 11.19 12.13
N TYR A 75 -7.78 12.06 11.14
CA TYR A 75 -8.65 12.21 9.96
C TYR A 75 -8.79 10.91 9.17
N GLY A 76 -7.74 10.08 9.13
CA GLY A 76 -7.77 8.78 8.44
C GLY A 76 -8.85 7.85 8.98
N PRO A 77 -8.69 7.31 10.21
CA PRO A 77 -9.66 6.39 10.80
C PRO A 77 -11.03 7.05 11.04
N LEU A 78 -11.10 8.31 11.49
CA LEU A 78 -12.39 8.96 11.77
C LEU A 78 -13.21 9.20 10.50
N ALA A 79 -12.58 9.54 9.36
CA ALA A 79 -13.31 9.66 8.10
C ALA A 79 -13.85 8.30 7.64
N LEU A 80 -13.07 7.22 7.77
CA LEU A 80 -13.54 5.86 7.47
C LEU A 80 -14.70 5.46 8.39
N ASP A 81 -14.64 5.76 9.69
CA ASP A 81 -15.74 5.51 10.62
C ASP A 81 -17.03 6.26 10.24
N LEU A 82 -16.91 7.54 9.88
CA LEU A 82 -18.05 8.35 9.42
C LEU A 82 -18.65 7.79 8.12
N MET A 83 -17.80 7.39 7.17
CA MET A 83 -18.25 6.80 5.91
C MET A 83 -18.91 5.43 6.12
N ARG A 84 -18.36 4.60 7.02
CA ARG A 84 -18.98 3.33 7.43
C ARG A 84 -20.34 3.56 8.09
N GLY A 85 -20.48 4.64 8.86
CA GLY A 85 -21.74 5.12 9.42
C GLY A 85 -22.72 5.74 8.40
N GLY A 86 -22.41 5.68 7.10
CA GLY A 86 -23.30 6.08 6.00
C GLY A 86 -23.06 7.49 5.46
N LYS A 87 -22.17 8.28 6.07
CA LYS A 87 -21.81 9.60 5.54
C LYS A 87 -21.12 9.47 4.18
N THR A 88 -21.31 10.45 3.31
CA THR A 88 -20.49 10.57 2.10
C THR A 88 -19.10 11.11 2.46
N ALA A 89 -18.12 10.89 1.58
CA ALA A 89 -16.80 11.52 1.70
C ALA A 89 -16.89 13.05 1.96
N PRO A 90 -17.69 13.83 1.21
CA PRO A 90 -17.89 15.25 1.52
C PRO A 90 -18.41 15.55 2.92
N GLN A 91 -19.41 14.79 3.39
CA GLN A 91 -19.97 14.97 4.74
C GLN A 91 -18.97 14.61 5.83
N ALA A 92 -18.18 13.55 5.63
CA ALA A 92 -17.14 13.16 6.57
C ALA A 92 -16.05 14.23 6.67
N LEU A 93 -15.55 14.73 5.53
CA LEU A 93 -14.54 15.79 5.51
C LEU A 93 -15.05 17.09 6.16
N GLU A 94 -16.29 17.50 5.86
CA GLU A 94 -16.91 18.69 6.46
C GLU A 94 -16.97 18.57 7.99
N ALA A 95 -17.40 17.41 8.51
CA ALA A 95 -17.50 17.17 9.95
C ALA A 95 -16.13 17.30 10.65
N LEU A 96 -15.08 16.73 10.06
CA LEU A 96 -13.71 16.78 10.61
C LEU A 96 -13.14 18.20 10.57
N LEU A 97 -13.29 18.91 9.45
CA LEU A 97 -12.79 20.29 9.31
C LEU A 97 -13.50 21.28 10.25
N LYS A 98 -14.75 21.00 10.62
CA LYS A 98 -15.52 21.87 11.53
C LYS A 98 -14.96 21.88 12.94
N ILE A 99 -14.37 20.79 13.39
CA ILE A 99 -13.83 20.62 14.75
C ILE A 99 -12.32 20.87 14.84
N ASP A 100 -11.63 21.03 13.72
CA ASP A 100 -10.18 21.26 13.67
C ASP A 100 -9.84 22.76 13.58
N PRO A 101 -9.40 23.42 14.67
CA PRO A 101 -9.01 24.82 14.62
C PRO A 101 -7.75 25.07 13.78
N GLN A 102 -6.96 24.02 13.50
CA GLN A 102 -5.76 24.05 12.67
C GLN A 102 -6.04 23.62 11.24
N ARG A 103 -7.31 23.49 10.81
CA ARG A 103 -7.68 23.05 9.46
C ARG A 103 -6.89 23.75 8.34
N GLU A 104 -6.56 25.04 8.52
CA GLU A 104 -5.89 25.83 7.49
C GLU A 104 -4.46 25.37 7.15
N VAL A 105 -3.82 24.54 7.99
CA VAL A 105 -2.52 23.91 7.67
C VAL A 105 -2.66 22.46 7.17
N ARG A 106 -3.89 21.95 7.07
CA ARG A 106 -4.18 20.57 6.65
C ARG A 106 -4.37 20.49 5.14
N GLN A 107 -4.00 19.35 4.58
CA GLN A 107 -4.43 18.93 3.25
C GLN A 107 -4.96 17.51 3.32
N VAL A 108 -6.19 17.30 2.86
CA VAL A 108 -6.89 16.02 3.00
C VAL A 108 -7.67 15.73 1.73
N ALA A 109 -7.64 14.48 1.27
CA ALA A 109 -8.54 13.99 0.25
C ALA A 109 -9.14 12.65 0.66
N MET A 110 -10.37 12.39 0.25
CA MET A 110 -11.03 11.11 0.47
C MET A 110 -12.00 10.78 -0.66
N VAL A 111 -12.16 9.49 -0.90
CA VAL A 111 -13.16 8.92 -1.80
C VAL A 111 -13.95 7.85 -1.06
N ASP A 112 -15.27 7.89 -1.14
CA ASP A 112 -16.12 6.86 -0.55
C ASP A 112 -16.41 5.71 -1.53
N ALA A 113 -16.95 4.60 -1.03
CA ALA A 113 -17.26 3.42 -1.84
C ALA A 113 -18.30 3.65 -2.97
N ARG A 114 -19.02 4.79 -2.94
CA ARG A 114 -19.94 5.22 -4.00
C ARG A 114 -19.25 6.12 -5.05
N GLY A 115 -17.97 6.45 -4.84
CA GLY A 115 -17.19 7.30 -5.73
C GLY A 115 -17.36 8.79 -5.48
N ASN A 116 -18.00 9.21 -4.39
CA ASN A 116 -18.02 10.62 -4.02
C ASN A 116 -16.62 11.02 -3.55
N VAL A 117 -16.15 12.19 -3.99
CA VAL A 117 -14.81 12.68 -3.68
C VAL A 117 -14.90 13.98 -2.91
N ALA A 118 -14.10 14.10 -1.85
CA ALA A 118 -13.91 15.32 -1.09
C ALA A 118 -12.42 15.62 -0.96
N VAL A 119 -12.08 16.90 -1.06
CA VAL A 119 -10.70 17.36 -0.96
C VAL A 119 -10.68 18.75 -0.33
N TYR A 120 -9.68 18.98 0.51
CA TYR A 120 -9.44 20.24 1.18
C TYR A 120 -7.95 20.55 1.14
N THR A 121 -7.60 21.80 0.80
CA THR A 121 -6.24 22.33 0.91
C THR A 121 -6.35 23.62 1.68
N GLY A 122 -5.89 23.61 2.93
CA GLY A 122 -5.92 24.78 3.79
C GLY A 122 -5.05 25.90 3.24
N LYS A 123 -5.46 27.15 3.50
CA LYS A 123 -4.78 28.33 2.93
C LYS A 123 -3.36 28.56 3.45
N ASN A 124 -3.00 27.91 4.55
CA ASN A 124 -1.67 27.98 5.17
C ASN A 124 -0.80 26.75 4.84
N CYS A 125 -1.24 25.86 3.95
CA CYS A 125 -0.35 24.85 3.36
C CYS A 125 0.80 25.56 2.62
N ILE A 126 2.02 25.05 2.79
CA ILE A 126 3.20 25.72 2.23
C ILE A 126 3.12 25.76 0.70
N LYS A 127 3.53 26.90 0.12
CA LYS A 127 3.35 27.28 -1.29
C LYS A 127 3.67 26.16 -2.27
N TYR A 128 2.95 26.21 -3.39
CA TYR A 128 2.74 25.11 -4.33
C TYR A 128 2.06 23.95 -3.62
N ALA A 129 0.95 24.31 -2.97
CA ALA A 129 -0.06 23.40 -2.49
C ALA A 129 -1.34 23.56 -3.30
N GLY A 130 -1.90 22.44 -3.71
CA GLY A 130 -3.11 22.39 -4.51
C GLY A 130 -3.59 20.96 -4.72
N HIS A 131 -4.68 20.84 -5.44
CA HIS A 131 -5.29 19.56 -5.76
C HIS A 131 -6.05 19.64 -7.07
N GLU A 132 -6.38 18.48 -7.62
CA GLU A 132 -7.32 18.36 -8.73
C GLU A 132 -8.28 17.19 -8.46
N LYS A 133 -9.58 17.49 -8.53
CA LYS A 133 -10.66 16.53 -8.36
C LYS A 133 -11.11 16.00 -9.71
N GLY A 134 -11.32 14.69 -9.82
CA GLY A 134 -11.91 14.05 -10.98
C GLY A 134 -13.05 13.11 -10.62
N ALA A 135 -13.53 12.35 -11.61
CA ALA A 135 -14.55 11.34 -11.38
C ALA A 135 -13.98 10.20 -10.53
N SER A 136 -14.47 10.05 -9.30
CA SER A 136 -14.03 9.00 -8.36
C SER A 136 -12.53 9.05 -7.99
N PHE A 137 -11.84 10.19 -8.15
CA PHE A 137 -10.48 10.36 -7.65
C PHE A 137 -10.15 11.81 -7.27
N SER A 138 -9.11 11.99 -6.46
CA SER A 138 -8.44 13.27 -6.21
C SER A 138 -6.93 13.07 -6.16
N VAL A 139 -6.20 14.03 -6.72
CA VAL A 139 -4.75 14.17 -6.54
C VAL A 139 -4.47 15.45 -5.79
N GLN A 140 -3.51 15.42 -4.87
CA GLN A 140 -3.19 16.56 -4.01
C GLN A 140 -1.70 16.59 -3.71
N ALA A 141 -1.13 17.79 -3.63
CA ALA A 141 0.25 17.98 -3.25
C ALA A 141 0.48 19.28 -2.49
N ASN A 142 1.56 19.36 -1.71
CA ASN A 142 2.01 20.56 -0.98
C ASN A 142 3.53 20.65 -0.87
N LEU A 143 4.09 21.87 -0.86
CA LEU A 143 5.53 22.15 -0.97
C LEU A 143 6.19 21.42 -2.14
N MET A 144 5.56 21.54 -3.30
CA MET A 144 6.13 21.03 -4.53
C MET A 144 7.20 21.98 -5.07
N GLU A 145 8.09 21.47 -5.92
CA GLU A 145 9.00 22.29 -6.73
C GLU A 145 8.22 23.26 -7.64
N LYS A 146 7.10 22.79 -8.20
CA LYS A 146 6.28 23.51 -9.19
C LYS A 146 4.79 23.28 -8.95
N PRO A 147 3.92 24.24 -9.32
CA PRO A 147 2.47 24.05 -9.28
C PRO A 147 1.94 23.10 -10.37
N THR A 148 2.80 22.62 -11.28
CA THR A 148 2.45 21.67 -12.34
C THR A 148 2.37 20.22 -11.87
N VAL A 149 2.70 19.93 -10.61
CA VAL A 149 2.71 18.56 -10.06
C VAL A 149 1.32 17.92 -10.07
N TRP A 150 0.32 18.47 -9.37
CA TRP A 150 -1.01 17.84 -9.29
C TRP A 150 -1.76 17.82 -10.64
N PRO A 151 -1.64 18.82 -11.55
CA PRO A 151 -2.22 18.68 -12.89
C PRO A 151 -1.58 17.54 -13.70
N ALA A 152 -0.26 17.33 -13.57
CA ALA A 152 0.41 16.21 -14.23
C ALA A 152 -0.05 14.85 -13.66
N MET A 153 -0.22 14.75 -12.34
CA MET A 153 -0.78 13.55 -11.70
C MET A 153 -2.18 13.24 -12.23
N ALA A 154 -3.07 14.24 -12.28
CA ALA A 154 -4.44 14.05 -12.73
C ALA A 154 -4.50 13.61 -14.20
N ARG A 155 -3.71 14.26 -15.06
CA ARG A 155 -3.58 13.87 -16.47
C ARG A 155 -3.11 12.42 -16.61
N ALA A 156 -2.00 12.08 -15.94
CA ALA A 156 -1.41 10.75 -16.01
C ALA A 156 -2.39 9.67 -15.51
N TYR A 157 -3.10 9.91 -14.41
CA TYR A 157 -4.12 8.98 -13.90
C TYR A 157 -5.29 8.78 -14.87
N ARG A 158 -5.76 9.84 -15.54
CA ARG A 158 -6.85 9.76 -16.52
C ARG A 158 -6.45 9.05 -17.82
N GLU A 159 -5.23 9.30 -18.29
CA GLU A 159 -4.71 8.75 -19.55
C GLU A 159 -4.13 7.34 -19.39
N SER A 160 -3.76 6.95 -18.16
CA SER A 160 -3.26 5.61 -17.83
C SER A 160 -4.29 4.51 -18.10
N LYS A 161 -3.78 3.36 -18.55
CA LYS A 161 -4.56 2.14 -18.79
C LYS A 161 -4.14 1.07 -17.78
N GLY A 162 -4.95 0.02 -17.66
CA GLY A 162 -4.69 -1.09 -16.75
C GLY A 162 -5.45 -0.97 -15.42
N ASP A 163 -5.04 -1.78 -14.47
CA ASP A 163 -5.68 -1.87 -13.15
C ASP A 163 -5.38 -0.64 -12.26
N LEU A 164 -6.09 -0.55 -11.14
CA LEU A 164 -5.93 0.56 -10.20
C LEU A 164 -4.48 0.72 -9.71
N LEU A 165 -3.77 -0.38 -9.48
CA LEU A 165 -2.37 -0.36 -9.02
C LEU A 165 -1.46 0.36 -10.02
N GLU A 166 -1.56 0.04 -11.30
CA GLU A 166 -0.76 0.68 -12.35
C GLU A 166 -1.08 2.17 -12.47
N ARG A 167 -2.37 2.52 -12.42
CA ARG A 167 -2.83 3.91 -12.57
C ARG A 167 -2.39 4.78 -11.40
N LEU A 168 -2.46 4.27 -10.17
CA LEU A 168 -1.95 4.94 -8.97
C LEU A 168 -0.43 5.15 -9.04
N MET A 169 0.31 4.12 -9.43
CA MET A 169 1.77 4.21 -9.57
C MET A 169 2.17 5.22 -10.65
N THR A 170 1.48 5.23 -11.79
CA THR A 170 1.69 6.17 -12.90
C THR A 170 1.46 7.62 -12.46
N ALA A 171 0.45 7.88 -11.61
CA ALA A 171 0.21 9.22 -11.06
C ALA A 171 1.38 9.70 -10.18
N LEU A 172 1.93 8.83 -9.33
CA LEU A 172 3.09 9.18 -8.50
C LEU A 172 4.35 9.47 -9.35
N GLU A 173 4.60 8.69 -10.39
CA GLU A 173 5.73 8.91 -11.30
C GLU A 173 5.59 10.25 -12.06
N ALA A 174 4.38 10.61 -12.48
CA ALA A 174 4.12 11.88 -13.14
C ALA A 174 4.39 13.07 -12.20
N ALA A 175 4.05 12.97 -10.92
CA ALA A 175 4.43 13.98 -9.94
C ALA A 175 5.94 14.14 -9.82
N GLN A 176 6.67 13.03 -9.69
CA GLN A 176 8.12 13.03 -9.56
C GLN A 176 8.81 13.61 -10.80
N ALA A 177 8.27 13.35 -12.00
CA ALA A 177 8.76 13.91 -13.25
C ALA A 177 8.61 15.44 -13.34
N GLN A 178 7.68 16.03 -12.58
CA GLN A 178 7.51 17.48 -12.44
C GLN A 178 8.39 18.11 -11.36
N GLY A 179 9.26 17.32 -10.71
CA GLY A 179 10.12 17.73 -9.60
C GLY A 179 9.67 17.16 -8.26
N GLY A 180 8.35 16.95 -8.08
CA GLY A 180 7.79 16.45 -6.83
C GLY A 180 8.02 17.39 -5.65
N ASP A 181 8.27 16.81 -4.48
CA ASP A 181 8.63 17.53 -3.25
C ASP A 181 10.01 18.18 -3.41
N ILE A 182 10.11 19.50 -3.18
CA ILE A 182 11.35 20.30 -3.35
C ILE A 182 12.50 19.83 -2.45
N ARG A 183 12.19 19.10 -1.37
CA ARG A 183 13.21 18.53 -0.48
C ARG A 183 13.83 17.24 -1.04
N GLY A 184 13.22 16.67 -2.07
CA GLY A 184 13.60 15.40 -2.66
C GLY A 184 12.60 14.29 -2.34
N LYS A 185 13.10 13.07 -2.12
CA LYS A 185 12.29 11.86 -1.96
C LYS A 185 12.89 10.95 -0.90
N GLN A 186 12.04 10.22 -0.18
CA GLN A 186 12.49 9.31 0.89
C GLN A 186 11.60 8.06 1.01
N SER A 187 10.28 8.22 1.06
CA SER A 187 9.36 7.11 1.22
C SER A 187 8.16 7.19 0.28
N ALA A 188 7.54 6.04 0.03
CA ALA A 188 6.33 5.92 -0.79
C ALA A 188 5.50 4.69 -0.38
N ALA A 189 4.19 4.75 -0.62
CA ALA A 189 3.29 3.64 -0.32
C ALA A 189 2.09 3.60 -1.27
N ILE A 190 1.54 2.40 -1.47
CA ILE A 190 0.26 2.14 -2.13
C ILE A 190 -0.54 1.17 -1.27
N LEU A 191 -1.78 1.53 -0.98
CA LEU A 191 -2.77 0.68 -0.32
C LEU A 191 -4.01 0.58 -1.21
N ILE A 192 -4.44 -0.65 -1.51
CA ILE A 192 -5.67 -0.94 -2.26
C ILE A 192 -6.48 -1.99 -1.50
N VAL A 193 -7.77 -1.71 -1.35
CA VAL A 193 -8.76 -2.57 -0.70
C VAL A 193 -9.93 -2.83 -1.67
N PRO A 194 -10.64 -3.95 -1.54
CA PRO A 194 -11.77 -4.23 -2.42
C PRO A 194 -12.92 -3.24 -2.21
N GLY A 195 -13.69 -2.99 -3.27
CA GLY A 195 -14.89 -2.15 -3.21
C GLY A 195 -16.05 -2.71 -2.38
N VAL A 196 -15.94 -3.96 -1.92
CA VAL A 196 -16.92 -4.66 -1.09
C VAL A 196 -16.17 -5.44 -0.01
N SER A 197 -16.61 -5.33 1.24
CA SER A 197 -16.09 -6.12 2.35
C SER A 197 -16.74 -7.51 2.39
N GLN A 198 -15.96 -8.52 2.77
CA GLN A 198 -16.38 -9.89 3.08
C GLN A 198 -16.44 -10.12 4.60
N GLY A 199 -16.33 -9.06 5.41
CA GLY A 199 -16.33 -9.12 6.87
C GLY A 199 -15.04 -9.66 7.49
N GLN A 200 -13.94 -9.70 6.72
CA GLN A 200 -12.63 -10.20 7.16
C GLN A 200 -11.55 -9.13 6.97
N PRO A 201 -11.55 -8.03 7.76
CA PRO A 201 -10.68 -6.88 7.53
C PRO A 201 -9.18 -7.23 7.51
N TRP A 202 -8.75 -8.28 8.22
CA TRP A 202 -7.37 -8.78 8.21
C TRP A 202 -6.92 -9.43 6.89
N ARG A 203 -7.86 -9.70 5.96
CA ARG A 203 -7.61 -10.27 4.62
C ARG A 203 -8.01 -9.33 3.48
N GLU A 204 -8.53 -8.15 3.79
CA GLU A 204 -9.15 -7.25 2.82
C GLU A 204 -8.19 -6.16 2.29
N LYS A 205 -6.89 -6.47 2.27
CA LYS A 205 -5.88 -5.66 1.59
C LYS A 205 -5.46 -6.38 0.31
N LYS A 206 -5.92 -5.89 -0.83
CA LYS A 206 -5.49 -6.39 -2.15
C LYS A 206 -4.03 -6.04 -2.40
N VAL A 207 -3.64 -4.82 -2.06
CA VAL A 207 -2.27 -4.31 -2.18
C VAL A 207 -1.93 -3.53 -0.92
N ASP A 208 -0.79 -3.80 -0.30
CA ASP A 208 -0.20 -2.98 0.77
C ASP A 208 1.32 -3.00 0.58
N LEU A 209 1.82 -2.05 -0.20
CA LEU A 209 3.23 -1.96 -0.60
C LEU A 209 3.84 -0.67 -0.06
N ARG A 210 4.99 -0.79 0.58
CA ARG A 210 5.62 0.32 1.30
C ARG A 210 7.13 0.32 1.09
N VAL A 211 7.66 1.51 0.83
CA VAL A 211 9.09 1.81 0.89
C VAL A 211 9.23 2.91 1.94
N ASP A 212 9.63 2.54 3.14
CA ASP A 212 9.63 3.46 4.29
C ASP A 212 10.87 4.36 4.35
N ASP A 213 11.97 3.96 3.70
CA ASP A 213 13.18 4.77 3.51
C ASP A 213 13.98 4.31 2.28
N SER A 214 14.25 5.22 1.34
CA SER A 214 15.04 4.98 0.14
C SER A 214 15.42 6.31 -0.54
N PRO A 215 16.60 6.42 -1.16
CA PRO A 215 16.91 7.55 -2.05
C PRO A 215 16.11 7.52 -3.37
N THR A 216 15.46 6.39 -3.70
CA THR A 216 14.69 6.20 -4.94
C THR A 216 13.37 5.46 -4.69
N PRO A 217 12.49 5.98 -3.80
CA PRO A 217 11.35 5.21 -3.28
C PRO A 217 10.36 4.78 -4.36
N LEU A 218 10.14 5.57 -5.42
CA LEU A 218 9.26 5.16 -6.52
C LEU A 218 9.86 4.06 -7.40
N LYS A 219 11.19 4.01 -7.57
CA LYS A 219 11.83 2.89 -8.29
C LYS A 219 11.71 1.59 -7.49
N ASP A 220 11.90 1.69 -6.18
CA ASP A 220 11.73 0.54 -5.27
C ASP A 220 10.27 0.10 -5.18
N LEU A 221 9.33 1.05 -5.12
CA LEU A 221 7.90 0.76 -5.13
C LEU A 221 7.48 0.11 -6.45
N ARG A 222 8.01 0.56 -7.59
CA ARG A 222 7.79 -0.09 -8.90
C ARG A 222 8.32 -1.53 -8.90
N ARG A 223 9.49 -1.77 -8.31
CA ARG A 223 10.03 -3.12 -8.13
C ARG A 223 9.10 -3.97 -7.24
N LEU A 224 8.58 -3.42 -6.15
CA LEU A 224 7.61 -4.10 -5.29
C LEU A 224 6.29 -4.41 -6.02
N VAL A 225 5.81 -3.53 -6.91
CA VAL A 225 4.65 -3.79 -7.78
C VAL A 225 4.91 -5.00 -8.68
N THR A 226 6.09 -5.10 -9.31
CA THR A 226 6.46 -6.27 -10.11
C THR A 226 6.48 -7.56 -9.28
N ILE A 227 7.06 -7.52 -8.08
CA ILE A 227 7.10 -8.66 -7.17
C ILE A 227 5.69 -9.08 -6.76
N HIS A 228 4.87 -8.12 -6.35
CA HIS A 228 3.48 -8.36 -5.95
C HIS A 228 2.69 -9.06 -7.07
N ARG A 229 2.80 -8.58 -8.31
CA ARG A 229 2.16 -9.24 -9.47
C ARG A 229 2.66 -10.68 -9.68
N ALA A 230 3.95 -10.94 -9.49
CA ALA A 230 4.48 -12.30 -9.58
C ALA A 230 3.89 -13.21 -8.49
N TYR A 231 3.79 -12.71 -7.25
CA TYR A 231 3.18 -13.45 -6.14
C TYR A 231 1.67 -13.66 -6.31
N ASP A 232 0.94 -12.73 -6.94
CA ASP A 232 -0.48 -12.95 -7.28
C ASP A 232 -0.65 -14.16 -8.20
N HIS A 233 0.23 -14.32 -9.19
CA HIS A 233 0.26 -15.51 -10.03
C HIS A 233 0.67 -16.77 -9.26
N MET A 234 1.64 -16.68 -8.34
CA MET A 234 1.97 -17.83 -7.47
C MET A 234 0.76 -18.28 -6.64
N ASN A 235 0.10 -17.36 -5.94
CA ASN A 235 -1.05 -17.66 -5.10
C ASN A 235 -2.21 -18.26 -5.90
N LYS A 236 -2.42 -17.81 -7.15
CA LYS A 236 -3.39 -18.43 -8.08
C LYS A 236 -2.97 -19.85 -8.46
N GLY A 237 -1.68 -20.06 -8.70
CA GLY A 237 -1.13 -21.39 -8.97
C GLY A 237 -1.35 -22.35 -7.80
N ASP A 238 -1.07 -21.91 -6.57
CA ASP A 238 -1.32 -22.68 -5.35
C ASP A 238 -2.80 -23.03 -5.20
N ALA A 239 -3.70 -22.08 -5.48
CA ALA A 239 -5.15 -22.31 -5.44
C ALA A 239 -5.62 -23.33 -6.49
N TYR A 240 -5.05 -23.31 -7.70
CA TYR A 240 -5.34 -24.33 -8.71
C TYR A 240 -4.82 -25.71 -8.32
N LEU A 241 -3.64 -25.80 -7.71
CA LEU A 241 -3.12 -27.09 -7.21
C LEU A 241 -3.95 -27.66 -6.07
N ALA A 242 -4.44 -26.81 -5.16
CA ALA A 242 -5.33 -27.23 -4.09
C ALA A 242 -6.66 -27.84 -4.60
N THR A 243 -6.96 -27.69 -5.90
CA THR A 243 -8.13 -28.27 -6.57
C THR A 243 -7.75 -29.22 -7.72
N ASP A 244 -6.54 -29.78 -7.68
CA ASP A 244 -5.98 -30.72 -8.67
C ASP A 244 -5.92 -30.21 -10.12
N GLN A 245 -6.00 -28.90 -10.34
CA GLN A 245 -5.92 -28.27 -11.66
C GLN A 245 -4.46 -27.97 -12.05
N VAL A 246 -3.65 -29.02 -12.14
CA VAL A 246 -2.20 -28.96 -12.33
C VAL A 246 -1.78 -28.08 -13.52
N ASP A 247 -2.37 -28.27 -14.70
CA ASP A 247 -1.95 -27.52 -15.90
C ASP A 247 -2.19 -26.00 -15.77
N LYS A 248 -3.28 -25.60 -15.10
CA LYS A 248 -3.54 -24.19 -14.82
C LYS A 248 -2.52 -23.62 -13.84
N ALA A 249 -2.19 -24.38 -12.80
CA ALA A 249 -1.17 -23.96 -11.85
C ALA A 249 0.20 -23.77 -12.49
N LEU A 250 0.61 -24.70 -13.37
CA LEU A 250 1.85 -24.59 -14.13
C LEU A 250 1.89 -23.33 -15.00
N ALA A 251 0.77 -22.97 -15.63
CA ALA A 251 0.66 -21.75 -16.43
C ALA A 251 0.82 -20.48 -15.57
N GLU A 252 0.21 -20.45 -14.40
CA GLU A 252 0.34 -19.34 -13.44
C GLU A 252 1.78 -19.20 -12.93
N TYR A 253 2.43 -20.30 -12.52
CA TYR A 253 3.84 -20.27 -12.10
C TYR A 253 4.79 -19.86 -13.21
N SER A 254 4.56 -20.32 -14.44
CA SER A 254 5.34 -19.88 -15.60
C SER A 254 5.21 -18.37 -15.79
N THR A 255 4.01 -17.81 -15.58
CA THR A 255 3.75 -16.37 -15.67
C THR A 255 4.45 -15.61 -14.54
N ALA A 256 4.36 -16.10 -13.30
CA ALA A 256 5.08 -15.54 -12.15
C ALA A 256 6.59 -15.46 -12.41
N TYR A 257 7.19 -16.56 -12.91
CA TYR A 257 8.62 -16.60 -13.24
C TYR A 257 8.99 -15.64 -14.38
N LYS A 258 8.14 -15.46 -15.40
CA LYS A 258 8.38 -14.48 -16.47
C LYS A 258 8.36 -13.04 -15.95
N ILE A 259 7.51 -12.74 -14.97
CA ILE A 259 7.41 -11.40 -14.37
C ILE A 259 8.62 -11.09 -13.49
N TYR A 260 9.09 -12.06 -12.70
CA TYR A 260 10.19 -11.84 -11.75
C TYR A 260 11.19 -13.02 -11.69
N PRO A 261 11.97 -13.25 -12.79
CA PRO A 261 12.82 -14.43 -12.94
C PRO A 261 14.03 -14.50 -11.98
N GLN A 262 14.35 -13.39 -11.32
CA GLN A 262 15.44 -13.30 -10.36
C GLN A 262 15.11 -13.90 -8.98
N ASN A 263 13.81 -14.08 -8.66
CA ASN A 263 13.43 -14.65 -7.38
C ASN A 263 13.48 -16.17 -7.42
N ILE A 264 14.50 -16.72 -6.76
CA ILE A 264 14.72 -18.17 -6.71
C ILE A 264 13.62 -18.90 -5.92
N GLU A 265 12.95 -18.23 -4.99
CA GLU A 265 11.90 -18.81 -4.17
C GLU A 265 10.67 -19.18 -5.01
N ILE A 266 10.33 -18.35 -6.00
CA ILE A 266 9.23 -18.62 -6.94
C ILE A 266 9.47 -19.96 -7.63
N LEU A 267 10.68 -20.13 -8.15
CA LEU A 267 11.09 -21.34 -8.87
C LEU A 267 11.14 -22.55 -7.94
N TYR A 268 11.64 -22.37 -6.72
CA TYR A 268 11.74 -23.42 -5.72
C TYR A 268 10.38 -23.96 -5.29
N TRP A 269 9.49 -23.08 -4.85
CA TRP A 269 8.17 -23.50 -4.36
C TRP A 269 7.30 -24.08 -5.47
N THR A 270 7.46 -23.58 -6.69
CA THR A 270 6.89 -24.20 -7.89
C THR A 270 7.37 -25.65 -8.05
N ALA A 271 8.67 -25.91 -7.93
CA ALA A 271 9.24 -27.25 -8.04
C ALA A 271 8.80 -28.18 -6.89
N ALA A 272 8.82 -27.68 -5.65
CA ALA A 272 8.39 -28.42 -4.47
C ALA A 272 6.93 -28.84 -4.56
N THR A 273 6.05 -27.92 -4.96
CA THR A 273 4.62 -28.23 -5.09
C THR A 273 4.35 -29.21 -6.23
N MET A 274 5.06 -29.09 -7.36
CA MET A 274 5.00 -30.10 -8.43
C MET A 274 5.43 -31.49 -7.96
N ALA A 275 6.54 -31.59 -7.23
CA ALA A 275 7.02 -32.87 -6.71
C ALA A 275 6.03 -33.47 -5.70
N GLY A 276 5.46 -32.65 -4.81
CA GLY A 276 4.39 -33.05 -3.89
C GLY A 276 3.13 -33.56 -4.59
N ALA A 277 2.79 -32.98 -5.74
CA ALA A 277 1.68 -33.43 -6.59
C ALA A 277 2.05 -34.60 -7.53
N GLY A 278 3.20 -35.26 -7.35
CA GLY A 278 3.64 -36.40 -8.17
C GLY A 278 4.22 -36.05 -9.55
N GLN A 279 4.34 -34.76 -9.90
CA GLN A 279 4.91 -34.29 -11.17
C GLN A 279 6.44 -34.23 -11.13
N VAL A 280 7.08 -35.28 -10.61
CA VAL A 280 8.51 -35.33 -10.27
C VAL A 280 9.40 -34.97 -11.47
N GLN A 281 9.15 -35.56 -12.64
CA GLN A 281 9.98 -35.33 -13.84
C GLN A 281 9.96 -33.87 -14.31
N LYS A 282 8.84 -33.14 -14.09
CA LYS A 282 8.75 -31.71 -14.40
C LYS A 282 9.43 -30.85 -13.33
N ALA A 283 9.45 -31.30 -12.08
CA ALA A 283 10.07 -30.59 -10.96
C ALA A 283 11.61 -30.65 -10.99
N LEU A 284 12.20 -31.79 -11.37
CA LEU A 284 13.65 -32.00 -11.31
C LEU A 284 14.50 -30.93 -12.02
N PRO A 285 14.19 -30.49 -13.26
CA PRO A 285 14.96 -29.43 -13.92
C PRO A 285 14.94 -28.11 -13.15
N LEU A 286 13.81 -27.78 -12.51
CA LEU A 286 13.65 -26.56 -11.72
C LEU A 286 14.50 -26.64 -10.44
N PHE A 287 14.45 -27.78 -9.73
CA PHE A 287 15.32 -28.01 -8.57
C PHE A 287 16.81 -27.90 -8.92
N ARG A 288 17.25 -28.49 -10.05
CA ARG A 288 18.64 -28.35 -10.52
C ARG A 288 19.01 -26.89 -10.75
N GLN A 289 18.12 -26.11 -11.37
CA GLN A 289 18.35 -24.69 -11.60
C GLN A 289 18.42 -23.90 -10.27
N VAL A 290 17.54 -24.21 -9.32
CA VAL A 290 17.57 -23.62 -7.98
C VAL A 290 18.89 -23.94 -7.29
N PHE A 291 19.26 -25.21 -7.17
CA PHE A 291 20.46 -25.62 -6.45
C PHE A 291 21.76 -25.19 -7.12
N LYS A 292 21.76 -24.93 -8.44
CA LYS A 292 22.90 -24.34 -9.13
C LYS A 292 23.11 -22.87 -8.74
N LYS A 293 22.02 -22.12 -8.56
CA LYS A 293 22.07 -20.69 -8.22
C LYS A 293 22.18 -20.45 -6.71
N ALA A 294 21.55 -21.31 -5.91
CA ALA A 294 21.35 -21.17 -4.48
C ALA A 294 21.46 -22.56 -3.79
N PRO A 295 22.69 -23.09 -3.62
CA PRO A 295 22.94 -24.44 -3.11
C PRO A 295 22.34 -24.71 -1.72
N GLU A 296 22.20 -23.68 -0.89
CA GLU A 296 21.62 -23.74 0.46
C GLU A 296 20.17 -24.25 0.48
N TRP A 297 19.43 -24.11 -0.62
CA TRP A 297 18.07 -24.63 -0.76
C TRP A 297 17.98 -26.15 -0.72
N ARG A 298 19.11 -26.85 -0.92
CA ARG A 298 19.19 -28.30 -0.66
C ARG A 298 18.89 -28.62 0.80
N ALA A 299 19.35 -27.78 1.74
CA ALA A 299 19.10 -27.95 3.16
C ALA A 299 17.61 -27.72 3.51
N VAL A 300 16.97 -26.74 2.86
CA VAL A 300 15.52 -26.51 2.97
C VAL A 300 14.75 -27.74 2.49
N THR A 301 15.14 -28.29 1.33
CA THR A 301 14.49 -29.46 0.71
C THR A 301 14.50 -30.68 1.61
N LYS A 302 15.61 -30.94 2.32
CA LYS A 302 15.73 -32.04 3.29
C LYS A 302 14.78 -31.90 4.47
N ARG A 303 14.28 -30.70 4.78
CA ARG A 303 13.36 -30.42 5.90
C ARG A 303 11.89 -30.56 5.50
N LEU A 304 11.57 -30.52 4.20
CA LEU A 304 10.18 -30.49 3.73
C LEU A 304 9.38 -31.77 4.05
N PRO A 305 9.95 -33.00 3.97
CA PRO A 305 9.20 -34.22 4.32
C PRO A 305 8.62 -34.19 5.73
N ALA A 306 9.41 -33.79 6.73
CA ALA A 306 8.97 -33.71 8.12
C ALA A 306 7.83 -32.68 8.35
N SER A 307 7.67 -31.72 7.44
CA SER A 307 6.58 -30.73 7.45
C SER A 307 5.38 -31.12 6.59
N GLY A 308 5.43 -32.27 5.89
CA GLY A 308 4.40 -32.70 4.95
C GLY A 308 4.35 -31.90 3.64
N LEU A 309 5.33 -31.03 3.38
CA LEU A 309 5.42 -30.23 2.15
C LEU A 309 6.06 -30.99 0.98
N LEU A 310 6.68 -32.13 1.26
CA LEU A 310 7.05 -33.16 0.29
C LEU A 310 6.67 -34.53 0.85
N PRO A 311 6.44 -35.54 -0.01
CA PRO A 311 6.27 -36.91 0.44
C PRO A 311 7.46 -37.38 1.28
N ASP A 312 7.20 -38.14 2.34
CA ASP A 312 8.24 -38.83 3.11
C ASP A 312 8.74 -40.06 2.34
N ASP A 313 9.43 -39.77 1.24
CA ASP A 313 9.97 -40.73 0.29
C ASP A 313 11.48 -40.45 0.11
N PRO A 314 12.35 -41.30 0.69
CA PRO A 314 13.80 -41.17 0.56
C PRO A 314 14.30 -41.25 -0.88
N ASP A 315 13.63 -41.97 -1.78
CA ASP A 315 14.02 -42.10 -3.18
C ASP A 315 13.72 -40.82 -3.95
N LEU A 316 12.52 -40.27 -3.75
CA LEU A 316 12.16 -38.97 -4.28
C LEU A 316 13.13 -37.88 -3.78
N LEU A 317 13.45 -37.88 -2.49
CA LEU A 317 14.37 -36.90 -1.92
C LEU A 317 15.78 -37.02 -2.54
N ARG A 318 16.29 -38.25 -2.72
CA ARG A 318 17.57 -38.48 -3.42
C ARG A 318 17.52 -38.00 -4.86
N MET A 319 16.44 -38.28 -5.60
CA MET A 319 16.25 -37.82 -6.97
C MET A 319 16.26 -36.29 -7.06
N ILE A 320 15.52 -35.61 -6.18
CA ILE A 320 15.46 -34.14 -6.14
C ILE A 320 16.84 -33.56 -5.85
N LEU A 321 17.52 -34.09 -4.83
CA LEU A 321 18.84 -33.62 -4.44
C LEU A 321 19.92 -34.00 -5.47
N GLY A 322 19.68 -34.93 -6.39
CA GLY A 322 20.70 -35.39 -7.33
C GLY A 322 21.93 -35.95 -6.61
N THR A 323 21.70 -36.68 -5.51
CA THR A 323 22.74 -37.49 -4.86
C THR A 323 22.66 -38.88 -5.48
N ASP A 324 23.62 -39.21 -6.36
CA ASP A 324 23.69 -40.51 -7.04
C ASP A 324 23.94 -41.65 -6.03
N HIS A 325 23.60 -42.87 -6.47
CA HIS A 325 23.77 -44.16 -5.77
C HIS A 325 25.23 -44.50 -5.43
#